data_AF-A0AAE1GX03-F1
#
_entry.id   AF-A0AAE1GX03-F1
#
_cell.length_a   1.000
_cell.length_b   1.000
_cell.length_c   1.000
_cell.angle_alpha   90.00
_cell.angle_beta   90.00
_cell.angle_gamma   90.00
#
_symmetry.space_group_name_H-M   'P 1'
#
loop_
_entity.id
_entity.type
_entity.pdbx_description
1 polymer ?
#
loop_
_entity_poly.entity_id
_entity_poly.type
_entity_poly.pdbx_seq_one_letter_code
_entity_poly.pdbx_strand_id
1 'polypeptide(L)'
;MDFDFDEEFEVDSPDGASASSSKTTLKSKRRRRGELNSQEKTEDAKAREKKFCDKWLGEDMFKGWVAPVEGNKKYVRCIPCGRNLAAGRSELMRHADTEVHQKNAKGLKGVKNTAEALQQPPRHRRAEEELKEVVKKSEIKISSFYAEHNIAILTADHLVELCKKCFPDCKIAQNMSLDRTKCTAIIQNVLGATEKEDLANDLRNCKLSVLVDESTDKGNTKNMCAVVVCPRTGSLVTQLLELIELDPTDCSAANIFGKFRETLEGYNIPLTNIVGLACDNAPVMVGVHNSFFSRLKEICPWLILLNCICHSAAIAASHACKKLPAKVEALIRRVANYVSGSPKRSAILEEFQEYYHQAQLKMINPSRTRWLVLHPCVVRLLDNKVPLQEFFTLMALEDKKDAEAAELLDLLRNPIIHANLLFLKYTLQYFNKMNALFQTEDIMIHKLKEVSLTYLKQLCQNYMRPNVLPSVVTIDVPLEEVYLGPGVEEALKDIPLPNDPGKSEIQLVQMRNNEIKTFRL
;
A
#
# COMPACT_ATOMS: atom_id res chain seq x y z
N MET A 1 33.42 15.92 3.26
CA MET A 1 33.30 17.39 3.19
C MET A 1 32.06 17.70 3.99
N ASP A 2 32.30 17.88 5.28
CA ASP A 2 31.30 18.09 6.32
C ASP A 2 31.04 19.59 6.45
N PHE A 3 29.78 19.97 6.65
CA PHE A 3 29.41 21.30 7.09
C PHE A 3 28.31 21.16 8.15
N ASP A 4 28.73 21.36 9.39
CA ASP A 4 27.90 21.63 10.57
C ASP A 4 27.21 22.99 10.43
N PHE A 5 25.99 23.08 10.92
CA PHE A 5 25.37 24.34 11.33
C PHE A 5 24.53 24.08 12.58
N ASP A 6 25.09 24.41 13.74
CA ASP A 6 24.39 24.69 14.98
C ASP A 6 23.73 26.07 14.87
N GLU A 7 22.47 26.20 15.30
CA GLU A 7 21.97 27.46 15.87
C GLU A 7 20.80 27.17 16.82
N GLU A 8 21.07 27.35 18.11
CA GLU A 8 20.14 27.37 19.23
C GLU A 8 19.23 28.62 19.15
N PHE A 9 17.95 28.48 19.52
CA PHE A 9 17.19 29.62 20.05
C PHE A 9 16.30 29.17 21.22
N GLU A 10 16.53 29.82 22.36
CA GLU A 10 15.83 29.65 23.62
C GLU A 10 14.40 30.22 23.62
N VAL A 11 13.63 29.54 24.47
CA VAL A 11 12.35 29.77 25.13
C VAL A 11 11.98 31.23 25.41
N ASP A 12 10.69 31.56 25.24
CA ASP A 12 10.00 32.46 26.17
C ASP A 12 8.51 32.09 26.33
N SER A 13 8.08 31.93 27.58
CA SER A 13 6.69 31.80 28.01
C SER A 13 6.25 33.10 28.68
N PRO A 14 4.94 33.39 28.74
CA PRO A 14 4.43 33.83 30.04
C PRO A 14 3.08 33.24 30.44
N ASP A 15 3.00 33.04 31.76
CA ASP A 15 1.86 32.72 32.61
C ASP A 15 0.65 33.65 32.45
N GLY A 16 -0.53 33.11 32.76
CA GLY A 16 -1.76 33.88 32.93
C GLY A 16 -2.86 33.10 33.65
N ALA A 17 -2.84 33.17 34.98
CA ALA A 17 -3.79 32.54 35.91
C ALA A 17 -5.23 33.08 35.83
N SER A 18 -6.23 32.27 36.21
CA SER A 18 -7.29 32.68 37.16
C SER A 18 -8.17 31.52 37.64
N ALA A 19 -8.56 31.63 38.91
CA ALA A 19 -9.28 30.71 39.80
C ALA A 19 -10.80 30.61 39.44
N SER A 20 -11.67 29.76 40.02
CA SER A 20 -11.80 29.30 41.41
C SER A 20 -12.99 28.32 41.56
N SER A 21 -12.98 27.61 42.71
CA SER A 21 -14.16 27.29 43.53
C SER A 21 -15.05 26.07 43.18
N SER A 22 -14.58 24.90 43.63
CA SER A 22 -15.37 23.73 44.01
C SER A 22 -16.01 23.88 45.40
N LYS A 23 -17.32 23.62 45.54
CA LYS A 23 -18.03 23.45 46.82
C LYS A 23 -18.65 22.07 46.93
N THR A 24 -18.44 21.46 48.09
CA THR A 24 -18.77 20.09 48.48
C THR A 24 -20.07 20.04 49.29
N THR A 25 -20.81 18.93 49.11
CA THR A 25 -21.70 18.22 50.07
C THR A 25 -23.02 18.83 50.57
N LEU A 26 -24.10 18.03 50.48
CA LEU A 26 -24.75 17.41 51.65
C LEU A 26 -25.68 16.24 51.27
N LYS A 27 -25.48 15.12 51.96
CA LYS A 27 -26.30 13.89 51.93
C LYS A 27 -27.58 14.11 52.76
N SER A 28 -28.74 13.66 52.29
CA SER A 28 -29.90 13.44 53.16
C SER A 28 -30.47 12.02 53.02
N LYS A 29 -30.70 11.41 54.18
CA LYS A 29 -31.10 10.03 54.44
C LYS A 29 -32.52 9.74 53.90
N ARG A 30 -32.67 8.70 53.08
CA ARG A 30 -33.99 8.10 52.78
C ARG A 30 -34.26 6.95 53.76
N ARG A 31 -35.18 7.19 54.71
CA ARG A 31 -35.72 6.17 55.62
C ARG A 31 -36.66 5.25 54.83
N ARG A 32 -36.41 3.93 54.88
CA ARG A 32 -37.39 2.88 54.55
C ARG A 32 -38.49 2.86 55.62
N ARG A 33 -39.74 2.76 55.22
CA ARG A 33 -40.83 2.31 56.09
C ARG A 33 -41.78 1.45 55.26
N GLY A 34 -41.49 0.15 55.27
CA GLY A 34 -42.51 -0.87 55.05
C GLY A 34 -43.28 -1.07 56.35
N GLU A 35 -44.52 -1.50 56.18
CA GLU A 35 -45.37 -2.21 57.13
C GLU A 35 -45.85 -1.40 58.35
N LEU A 36 -47.16 -1.13 58.38
CA LEU A 36 -48.03 -1.58 59.47
C LEU A 36 -49.52 -1.31 59.13
N ASN A 37 -50.29 -2.37 59.37
CA ASN A 37 -51.71 -2.45 59.72
C ASN A 37 -52.81 -2.09 58.70
N SER A 38 -53.31 -3.19 58.13
CA SER A 38 -54.71 -3.50 57.90
C SER A 38 -55.65 -3.24 59.09
N GLN A 39 -56.90 -2.94 58.75
CA GLN A 39 -58.15 -2.91 59.54
C GLN A 39 -58.56 -1.54 60.10
N GLU A 40 -59.43 -0.82 59.39
CA GLU A 40 -60.88 -0.75 59.69
C GLU A 40 -61.62 0.22 58.75
N LYS A 41 -62.85 -0.19 58.34
CA LYS A 41 -64.00 0.62 57.87
C LYS A 41 -63.87 1.22 56.45
N THR A 42 -64.84 1.16 55.55
CA THR A 42 -66.29 0.86 55.56
C THR A 42 -66.75 0.58 54.14
N GLU A 43 -67.86 -0.13 53.99
CA GLU A 43 -68.58 -0.41 52.75
C GLU A 43 -69.06 0.87 52.03
N ASP A 44 -69.40 0.69 50.75
CA ASP A 44 -70.00 1.63 49.78
C ASP A 44 -69.10 2.61 49.01
N ALA A 45 -68.42 2.07 48.01
CA ALA A 45 -68.41 2.69 46.68
C ALA A 45 -68.30 1.59 45.61
N LYS A 46 -69.40 1.27 44.91
CA LYS A 46 -69.31 0.55 43.62
C LYS A 46 -68.36 1.34 42.72
N ALA A 47 -67.12 0.88 42.56
CA ALA A 47 -66.14 1.50 41.68
C ALA A 47 -66.70 1.46 40.26
N ARG A 48 -67.21 2.61 39.80
CA ARG A 48 -67.72 2.79 38.44
C ARG A 48 -66.60 2.40 37.48
N GLU A 49 -66.84 1.37 36.67
CA GLU A 49 -65.84 0.84 35.74
C GLU A 49 -65.44 1.96 34.76
N LYS A 50 -64.23 2.51 34.94
CA LYS A 50 -63.77 3.67 34.17
C LYS A 50 -63.47 3.22 32.75
N LYS A 51 -64.29 3.67 31.80
CA LYS A 51 -64.18 3.37 30.37
C LYS A 51 -63.70 4.61 29.63
N PHE A 52 -62.95 4.39 28.56
CA PHE A 52 -62.48 5.44 27.67
C PHE A 52 -63.66 6.27 27.16
N CYS A 53 -63.48 7.60 27.19
CA CYS A 53 -64.46 8.56 26.71
C CYS A 53 -63.94 9.22 25.44
N ASP A 54 -64.64 9.05 24.32
CA ASP A 54 -64.23 9.58 23.01
C ASP A 54 -64.08 11.12 23.01
N LYS A 55 -64.77 11.82 23.93
CA LYS A 55 -64.63 13.27 24.13
C LYS A 55 -63.21 13.68 24.53
N TRP A 56 -62.43 12.80 25.15
CA TRP A 56 -61.04 13.08 25.53
C TRP A 56 -60.12 13.30 24.33
N LEU A 57 -60.48 12.79 23.14
CA LEU A 57 -59.72 13.05 21.91
C LEU A 57 -59.82 14.52 21.46
N GLY A 58 -60.84 15.24 21.91
CA GLY A 58 -61.08 16.65 21.60
C GLY A 58 -60.69 17.64 22.71
N GLU A 59 -60.43 17.17 23.93
CA GLU A 59 -60.03 18.04 25.06
C GLU A 59 -58.56 18.45 24.93
N ASP A 60 -58.25 19.75 24.99
CA ASP A 60 -56.89 20.29 24.77
C ASP A 60 -55.81 19.66 25.67
N MET A 61 -56.20 19.18 26.86
CA MET A 61 -55.29 18.51 27.79
C MET A 61 -54.90 17.06 27.41
N PHE A 62 -55.70 16.39 26.57
CA PHE A 62 -55.51 14.99 26.16
C PHE A 62 -55.35 14.82 24.64
N LYS A 63 -55.76 15.83 23.88
CA LYS A 63 -55.69 15.88 22.41
C LYS A 63 -54.25 15.74 21.93
N GLY A 64 -54.04 14.81 21.01
CA GLY A 64 -52.76 14.60 20.31
C GLY A 64 -51.79 13.60 20.97
N TRP A 65 -51.98 13.20 22.23
CA TRP A 65 -51.11 12.20 22.88
C TRP A 65 -51.84 10.97 23.42
N VAL A 66 -53.17 10.95 23.37
CA VAL A 66 -54.04 9.89 23.87
C VAL A 66 -54.75 9.19 22.70
N ALA A 67 -54.75 7.85 22.65
CA ALA A 67 -55.43 7.06 21.62
C ALA A 67 -56.22 5.88 22.20
N PRO A 68 -57.35 5.47 21.58
CA PRO A 68 -58.11 4.29 22.02
C PRO A 68 -57.32 3.00 21.80
N VAL A 69 -57.61 1.97 22.60
CA VAL A 69 -57.13 0.60 22.39
C VAL A 69 -58.25 -0.24 21.80
N GLU A 70 -58.05 -0.78 20.60
CA GLU A 70 -59.04 -1.62 19.92
C GLU A 70 -59.45 -2.81 20.79
N GLY A 71 -60.76 -3.04 20.92
CA GLY A 71 -61.33 -4.14 21.71
C GLY A 71 -61.29 -3.98 23.23
N ASN A 72 -60.63 -2.95 23.80
CA ASN A 72 -60.54 -2.79 25.24
C ASN A 72 -60.73 -1.34 25.73
N LYS A 73 -61.98 -1.00 26.08
CA LYS A 73 -62.37 0.32 26.59
C LYS A 73 -61.83 0.63 28.00
N LYS A 74 -61.19 -0.31 28.71
CA LYS A 74 -60.59 -0.06 30.04
C LYS A 74 -59.21 0.57 29.98
N TYR A 75 -58.59 0.58 28.79
CA TYR A 75 -57.25 1.10 28.61
C TYR A 75 -57.20 2.15 27.51
N VAL A 76 -56.20 3.00 27.64
CA VAL A 76 -55.92 4.12 26.74
C VAL A 76 -54.45 4.13 26.45
N ARG A 77 -54.06 4.28 25.18
CA ARG A 77 -52.66 4.30 24.79
C ARG A 77 -52.13 5.72 24.85
N CYS A 78 -51.03 5.90 25.58
CA CYS A 78 -50.22 7.11 25.50
C CYS A 78 -49.29 7.01 24.29
N ILE A 79 -49.43 7.93 23.34
CA ILE A 79 -48.65 7.97 22.09
C ILE A 79 -47.16 8.25 22.37
N PRO A 80 -46.76 9.31 23.13
CA PRO A 80 -45.35 9.56 23.45
C PRO A 80 -44.65 8.42 24.20
N CYS A 81 -45.38 7.71 25.05
CA CYS A 81 -44.80 6.71 25.95
C CYS A 81 -44.94 5.27 25.44
N GLY A 82 -45.77 5.02 24.41
CA GLY A 82 -46.05 3.69 23.88
C GLY A 82 -46.69 2.71 24.87
N ARG A 83 -47.29 3.21 25.96
CA ARG A 83 -47.84 2.39 27.07
C ARG A 83 -49.36 2.51 27.16
N ASN A 84 -50.00 1.40 27.57
CA ASN A 84 -51.43 1.37 27.88
C ASN A 84 -51.64 1.79 29.35
N LEU A 85 -52.50 2.79 29.56
CA LEU A 85 -52.88 3.37 30.84
C LEU A 85 -54.32 3.02 31.15
N ALA A 86 -54.69 2.97 32.43
CA ALA A 86 -56.10 2.80 32.80
C ALA A 86 -56.93 4.00 32.31
N ALA A 87 -58.14 3.73 31.81
CA ALA A 87 -59.03 4.73 31.22
C ALA A 87 -59.74 5.60 32.27
N GLY A 88 -58.96 6.36 33.05
CA GLY A 88 -59.45 7.30 34.04
C GLY A 88 -58.77 8.66 33.93
N ARG A 89 -59.55 9.74 34.06
CA ARG A 89 -59.07 11.13 33.91
C ARG A 89 -57.93 11.46 34.87
N SER A 90 -58.05 11.06 36.14
CA SER A 90 -57.02 11.27 37.17
C SER A 90 -55.74 10.50 36.86
N GLU A 91 -55.85 9.29 36.33
CA GLU A 91 -54.73 8.44 35.95
C GLU A 91 -53.98 9.00 34.74
N LEU A 92 -54.70 9.57 33.77
CA LEU A 92 -54.11 10.27 32.63
C LEU A 92 -53.39 11.55 33.03
N MET A 93 -53.99 12.37 33.91
CA MET A 93 -53.32 13.59 34.41
C MET A 93 -52.06 13.25 35.22
N ARG A 94 -52.14 12.24 36.10
CA ARG A 94 -50.97 11.78 36.85
C ARG A 94 -49.86 11.25 35.94
N HIS A 95 -50.22 10.60 34.82
CA HIS A 95 -49.24 10.17 33.83
C HIS A 95 -48.59 11.36 33.09
N ALA A 96 -49.40 12.36 32.73
CA ALA A 96 -48.91 13.57 32.05
C ALA A 96 -47.86 14.33 32.90
N ASP A 97 -48.01 14.31 34.22
CA ASP A 97 -47.08 14.93 35.17
C ASP A 97 -45.78 14.14 35.40
N THR A 98 -45.64 12.93 34.85
CA THR A 98 -44.40 12.15 35.02
C THR A 98 -43.26 12.72 34.19
N GLU A 99 -42.04 12.75 34.75
CA GLU A 99 -40.83 13.20 34.03
C GLU A 99 -40.59 12.44 32.73
N VAL A 100 -40.95 11.14 32.72
CA VAL A 100 -40.86 10.28 31.52
C VAL A 100 -41.79 10.78 30.42
N HIS A 101 -43.05 11.09 30.76
CA HIS A 101 -43.99 11.63 29.80
C HIS A 101 -43.56 13.01 29.31
N GLN A 102 -43.15 13.92 30.22
CA GLN A 102 -42.73 15.27 29.86
C GLN A 102 -41.51 15.29 28.94
N LYS A 103 -40.53 14.39 29.14
CA LYS A 103 -39.39 14.23 28.23
C LYS A 103 -39.83 13.73 26.86
N ASN A 104 -40.66 12.69 26.80
CA ASN A 104 -41.10 12.10 25.54
C ASN A 104 -42.07 13.02 24.76
N ALA A 105 -42.91 13.77 25.46
CA ALA A 105 -43.86 14.72 24.89
C ALA A 105 -43.17 15.99 24.34
N LYS A 106 -42.05 16.42 24.94
CA LYS A 106 -41.22 17.51 24.41
C LYS A 106 -40.66 17.18 23.02
N GLY A 107 -40.32 15.91 22.75
CA GLY A 107 -39.85 15.44 21.45
C GLY A 107 -40.91 15.46 20.33
N LEU A 108 -42.19 15.56 20.67
CA LEU A 108 -43.32 15.56 19.71
C LEU A 108 -43.76 16.96 19.25
N LYS A 109 -43.34 18.04 19.93
CA LYS A 109 -43.79 19.42 19.63
C LYS A 109 -43.33 19.96 18.26
N GLY A 110 -42.45 19.25 17.54
CA GLY A 110 -41.89 19.67 16.25
C GLY A 110 -42.34 18.87 15.02
N VAL A 111 -43.14 17.80 15.15
CA VAL A 111 -43.43 16.90 14.03
C VAL A 111 -44.91 16.94 13.67
N LYS A 112 -45.26 17.60 12.56
CA LYS A 112 -46.64 17.82 12.14
C LYS A 112 -47.35 16.57 11.58
N ASN A 113 -46.64 15.46 11.30
CA ASN A 113 -47.25 14.24 10.71
C ASN A 113 -46.66 12.92 11.29
N THR A 114 -46.93 12.61 12.56
CA THR A 114 -46.57 11.30 13.17
C THR A 114 -47.71 10.28 13.18
N ALA A 115 -48.96 10.70 12.95
CA ALA A 115 -50.10 9.79 12.96
C ALA A 115 -50.04 8.74 11.84
N GLU A 116 -49.55 9.10 10.64
CA GLU A 116 -49.39 8.17 9.51
C GLU A 116 -48.19 7.22 9.68
N ALA A 117 -47.10 7.67 10.31
CA ALA A 117 -45.90 6.84 10.54
C ALA A 117 -46.12 5.74 11.59
N LEU A 118 -47.08 5.94 12.51
CA LEU A 118 -47.42 4.97 13.57
C LEU A 118 -48.57 4.03 13.20
N GLN A 119 -49.32 4.32 12.13
CA GLN A 119 -50.43 3.49 11.63
C GLN A 119 -49.99 2.37 10.68
N GLN A 120 -48.73 2.34 10.23
CA GLN A 120 -48.24 1.21 9.44
C GLN A 120 -48.09 -0.06 10.29
N PRO A 121 -48.63 -1.21 9.85
CA PRO A 121 -48.58 -2.45 10.60
C PRO A 121 -47.12 -2.88 10.86
N PRO A 122 -46.80 -3.53 12.00
CA PRO A 122 -45.44 -3.89 12.39
C PRO A 122 -44.62 -4.64 11.31
N ARG A 123 -45.31 -5.37 10.42
CA ARG A 123 -44.70 -6.10 9.30
C ARG A 123 -44.09 -5.17 8.23
N HIS A 124 -44.67 -4.00 7.97
CA HIS A 124 -44.19 -3.10 6.92
C HIS A 124 -42.90 -2.38 7.33
N ARG A 125 -42.83 -1.94 8.60
CA ARG A 125 -41.61 -1.35 9.18
C ARG A 125 -40.44 -2.33 9.17
N ARG A 126 -40.69 -3.57 9.57
CA ARG A 126 -39.67 -4.63 9.56
C ARG A 126 -39.16 -4.93 8.14
N ALA A 127 -40.05 -5.03 7.16
CA ALA A 127 -39.65 -5.26 5.76
C ALA A 127 -38.83 -4.11 5.18
N GLU A 128 -39.13 -2.86 5.56
CA GLU A 128 -38.37 -1.69 5.12
C GLU A 128 -36.97 -1.62 5.75
N GLU A 129 -36.85 -1.99 7.02
CA GLU A 129 -35.56 -2.12 7.71
C GLU A 129 -34.70 -3.25 7.11
N GLU A 130 -35.32 -4.40 6.83
CA GLU A 130 -34.67 -5.53 6.16
C GLU A 130 -34.15 -5.13 4.77
N LEU A 131 -34.95 -4.38 3.99
CA LEU A 131 -34.50 -3.86 2.68
C LEU A 131 -33.31 -2.91 2.82
N LYS A 132 -33.33 -1.98 3.79
CA LYS A 132 -32.21 -1.04 4.03
C LYS A 132 -30.92 -1.77 4.36
N GLU A 133 -30.98 -2.83 5.17
CA GLU A 133 -29.81 -3.64 5.51
C GLU A 133 -29.26 -4.41 4.29
N VAL A 134 -30.14 -4.95 3.45
CA VAL A 134 -29.72 -5.63 2.21
C VAL A 134 -29.09 -4.65 1.22
N VAL A 135 -29.62 -3.43 1.10
CA VAL A 135 -29.04 -2.37 0.27
C VAL A 135 -27.64 -2.00 0.75
N LYS A 136 -27.44 -1.77 2.06
CA LYS A 136 -26.10 -1.48 2.63
C LYS A 136 -25.11 -2.61 2.33
N LYS A 137 -25.51 -3.87 2.55
CA LYS A 137 -24.67 -5.04 2.23
C LYS A 137 -24.30 -5.09 0.75
N SER A 138 -25.23 -4.72 -0.13
CA SER A 138 -25.00 -4.69 -1.57
C SER A 138 -23.99 -3.59 -1.94
N GLU A 139 -24.13 -2.40 -1.36
CA GLU A 139 -23.18 -1.30 -1.55
C GLU A 139 -21.77 -1.66 -1.05
N ILE A 140 -21.65 -2.29 0.12
CA ILE A 140 -20.38 -2.78 0.65
C ILE A 140 -19.74 -3.80 -0.29
N LYS A 141 -20.52 -4.76 -0.80
CA LYS A 141 -20.04 -5.76 -1.77
C LYS A 141 -19.55 -5.12 -3.07
N ILE A 142 -20.28 -4.13 -3.59
CA ILE A 142 -19.87 -3.40 -4.78
C ILE A 142 -18.58 -2.62 -4.48
N SER A 143 -18.49 -1.91 -3.36
CA SER A 143 -17.25 -1.22 -2.96
C SER A 143 -16.06 -2.17 -2.79
N SER A 144 -16.29 -3.36 -2.23
CA SER A 144 -15.27 -4.41 -2.14
C SER A 144 -14.79 -4.86 -3.52
N PHE A 145 -15.70 -5.05 -4.47
CA PHE A 145 -15.36 -5.39 -5.86
C PHE A 145 -14.48 -4.32 -6.52
N TYR A 146 -14.74 -3.03 -6.26
CA TYR A 146 -13.87 -1.95 -6.74
C TYR A 146 -12.46 -2.03 -6.16
N ALA A 147 -12.36 -2.27 -4.85
CA ALA A 147 -11.07 -2.38 -4.16
C ALA A 147 -10.28 -3.62 -4.63
N GLU A 148 -10.93 -4.78 -4.70
CA GLU A 148 -10.33 -6.06 -5.06
C GLU A 148 -9.76 -6.06 -6.50
N HIS A 149 -10.47 -5.42 -7.44
CA HIS A 149 -10.05 -5.38 -8.84
C HIS A 149 -9.34 -4.09 -9.25
N ASN A 150 -9.00 -3.23 -8.29
CA ASN A 150 -8.34 -1.94 -8.54
C ASN A 150 -9.05 -1.12 -9.63
N ILE A 151 -10.39 -1.05 -9.54
CA ILE A 151 -11.22 -0.32 -10.51
C ILE A 151 -11.24 1.16 -10.14
N ALA A 152 -11.13 2.04 -11.13
CA ALA A 152 -11.22 3.47 -10.92
C ALA A 152 -12.58 3.84 -10.27
N ILE A 153 -12.54 4.34 -9.03
CA ILE A 153 -13.73 4.67 -8.22
C ILE A 153 -14.62 5.71 -8.90
N LEU A 154 -14.08 6.53 -9.80
CA LEU A 154 -14.85 7.47 -10.62
C LEU A 154 -15.98 6.78 -11.42
N THR A 155 -15.84 5.48 -11.73
CA THR A 155 -16.86 4.74 -12.46
C THR A 155 -18.07 4.33 -11.61
N ALA A 156 -17.99 4.46 -10.27
CA ALA A 156 -19.08 4.14 -9.35
C ALA A 156 -20.34 4.99 -9.61
N ASP A 157 -20.15 6.26 -9.97
CA ASP A 157 -21.23 7.20 -10.29
C ASP A 157 -22.14 6.69 -11.42
N HIS A 158 -21.56 5.99 -12.39
CA HIS A 158 -22.28 5.48 -13.55
C HIS A 158 -22.84 4.07 -13.32
N LEU A 159 -22.16 3.25 -12.50
CA LEU A 159 -22.54 1.86 -12.27
C LEU A 159 -23.92 1.75 -11.61
N VAL A 160 -24.20 2.57 -10.59
CA VAL A 160 -25.50 2.51 -9.89
C VAL A 160 -26.65 2.90 -10.81
N GLU A 161 -26.45 3.94 -11.61
CA GLU A 161 -27.44 4.40 -12.59
C GLU A 161 -27.71 3.32 -13.65
N LEU A 162 -26.67 2.63 -14.11
CA LEU A 162 -26.80 1.49 -15.00
C LEU A 162 -27.58 0.35 -14.35
N CYS A 163 -27.24 -0.03 -13.10
CA CYS A 163 -27.96 -1.06 -12.35
C CYS A 163 -29.46 -0.73 -12.20
N LYS A 164 -29.82 0.53 -11.96
CA LYS A 164 -31.23 0.96 -11.89
C LYS A 164 -31.97 0.78 -13.22
N LYS A 165 -31.30 1.04 -14.35
CA LYS A 165 -31.88 0.86 -15.69
C LYS A 165 -31.97 -0.60 -16.10
N CYS A 166 -30.96 -1.40 -15.77
CA CYS A 166 -30.93 -2.82 -16.09
C CYS A 166 -31.89 -3.66 -15.24
N PHE A 167 -32.16 -3.23 -14.00
CA PHE A 167 -33.00 -3.98 -13.04
C PHE A 167 -34.14 -3.11 -12.47
N PRO A 168 -35.13 -2.72 -13.30
CA PRO A 168 -36.22 -1.81 -12.88
C PRO A 168 -37.14 -2.40 -11.81
N ASP A 169 -37.28 -3.73 -11.76
CA ASP A 169 -38.10 -4.49 -10.81
C ASP A 169 -37.36 -4.81 -9.49
N CYS A 170 -36.04 -4.66 -9.47
CA CYS A 170 -35.21 -4.93 -8.30
C CYS A 170 -35.22 -3.76 -7.32
N LYS A 171 -36.00 -3.87 -6.24
CA LYS A 171 -36.03 -2.86 -5.16
C LYS A 171 -34.65 -2.53 -4.59
N ILE A 172 -33.74 -3.51 -4.50
CA ILE A 172 -32.38 -3.28 -4.00
C ILE A 172 -31.63 -2.31 -4.93
N ALA A 173 -31.65 -2.57 -6.24
CA ALA A 173 -30.98 -1.72 -7.23
C ALA A 173 -31.58 -0.31 -7.25
N GLN A 174 -32.92 -0.19 -7.17
CA GLN A 174 -33.60 1.10 -7.13
C GLN A 174 -33.24 1.93 -5.88
N ASN A 175 -33.06 1.26 -4.74
CA ASN A 175 -32.73 1.91 -3.48
C ASN A 175 -31.22 2.11 -3.23
N MET A 176 -30.35 1.56 -4.07
CA MET A 176 -28.91 1.81 -4.00
C MET A 176 -28.57 3.28 -4.30
N SER A 177 -27.65 3.82 -3.51
CA SER A 177 -27.10 5.16 -3.66
C SER A 177 -25.61 5.08 -3.33
N LEU A 178 -24.83 4.64 -4.31
CA LEU A 178 -23.38 4.54 -4.22
C LEU A 178 -22.75 5.44 -5.28
N ASP A 179 -22.22 6.57 -4.83
CA ASP A 179 -21.40 7.46 -5.66
C ASP A 179 -19.91 7.25 -5.32
N ARG A 180 -19.03 7.93 -6.04
CA ARG A 180 -17.57 7.88 -5.83
C ARG A 180 -17.17 8.21 -4.39
N THR A 181 -17.85 9.17 -3.75
CA THR A 181 -17.49 9.68 -2.42
C THR A 181 -17.86 8.65 -1.37
N LYS A 182 -19.06 8.09 -1.47
CA LYS A 182 -19.54 7.03 -0.61
C LYS A 182 -18.76 5.74 -0.82
N CYS A 183 -18.45 5.38 -2.06
CA CYS A 183 -17.62 4.22 -2.36
C CYS A 183 -16.24 4.35 -1.72
N THR A 184 -15.59 5.51 -1.88
CA THR A 184 -14.32 5.82 -1.21
C THR A 184 -14.45 5.72 0.32
N ALA A 185 -15.50 6.30 0.89
CA ALA A 185 -15.73 6.27 2.34
C ALA A 185 -15.98 4.85 2.88
N ILE A 186 -16.68 3.99 2.12
CA ILE A 186 -16.88 2.57 2.48
C ILE A 186 -15.54 1.82 2.41
N ILE A 187 -14.76 2.01 1.35
CA ILE A 187 -13.46 1.36 1.19
C ILE A 187 -12.51 1.75 2.34
N GLN A 188 -12.42 3.04 2.67
CA GLN A 188 -11.49 3.53 3.68
C GLN A 188 -11.98 3.25 5.11
N ASN A 189 -13.19 3.69 5.45
CA ASN A 189 -13.65 3.76 6.85
C ASN A 189 -14.42 2.50 7.30
N VAL A 190 -14.79 1.62 6.38
CA VAL A 190 -15.49 0.37 6.71
C VAL A 190 -14.60 -0.82 6.38
N LEU A 191 -14.30 -1.05 5.09
CA LEU A 191 -13.52 -2.22 4.66
C LEU A 191 -12.08 -2.15 5.20
N GLY A 192 -11.35 -1.08 4.90
CA GLY A 192 -9.98 -0.89 5.35
C GLY A 192 -9.85 -0.87 6.87
N ALA A 193 -10.75 -0.18 7.57
CA ALA A 193 -10.76 -0.16 9.03
C ALA A 193 -11.03 -1.55 9.65
N THR A 194 -11.96 -2.32 9.08
CA THR A 194 -12.27 -3.68 9.56
C THR A 194 -11.12 -4.63 9.31
N GLU A 195 -10.56 -4.65 8.09
CA GLU A 195 -9.43 -5.52 7.75
C GLU A 195 -8.18 -5.20 8.59
N LYS A 196 -7.91 -3.91 8.85
CA LYS A 196 -6.81 -3.50 9.73
C LYS A 196 -7.01 -3.96 11.17
N GLU A 197 -8.22 -3.85 11.72
CA GLU A 197 -8.50 -4.32 13.08
C GLU A 197 -8.45 -5.85 13.17
N ASP A 198 -8.96 -6.56 12.16
CA ASP A 198 -8.86 -8.03 12.08
C ASP A 198 -7.40 -8.49 12.02
N LEU A 199 -6.59 -7.84 11.17
CA LEU A 199 -5.15 -8.10 11.10
C LEU A 199 -4.47 -7.78 12.44
N ALA A 200 -4.77 -6.64 13.06
CA ALA A 200 -4.20 -6.29 14.36
C ALA A 200 -4.56 -7.33 15.44
N ASN A 201 -5.80 -7.84 15.44
CA ASN A 201 -6.24 -8.92 16.33
C ASN A 201 -5.42 -10.20 16.16
N ASP A 202 -5.11 -10.58 14.91
CA ASP A 202 -4.25 -11.72 14.62
C ASP A 202 -2.82 -11.47 15.15
N LEU A 203 -2.23 -10.30 14.85
CA LEU A 203 -0.86 -9.93 15.21
C LEU A 203 -0.63 -9.75 16.72
N ARG A 204 -1.66 -9.38 17.49
CA ARG A 204 -1.62 -9.32 18.96
C ARG A 204 -1.31 -10.69 19.58
N ASN A 205 -1.76 -11.77 18.93
CA ASN A 205 -1.77 -13.11 19.49
C ASN A 205 -0.84 -14.11 18.79
N CYS A 206 -0.14 -13.71 17.73
CA CYS A 206 0.77 -14.59 17.00
C CYS A 206 2.17 -14.00 16.85
N LYS A 207 3.14 -14.86 16.53
CA LYS A 207 4.47 -14.42 16.11
C LYS A 207 4.44 -14.00 14.65
N LEU A 208 5.14 -12.92 14.32
CA LEU A 208 5.13 -12.32 12.99
C LEU A 208 6.54 -11.95 12.53
N SER A 209 6.73 -11.88 11.21
CA SER A 209 7.88 -11.22 10.60
C SER A 209 7.42 -9.93 9.94
N VAL A 210 8.29 -8.92 9.92
CA VAL A 210 8.00 -7.60 9.33
C VAL A 210 8.92 -7.39 8.15
N LEU A 211 8.36 -6.96 7.03
CA LEU A 211 9.07 -6.50 5.86
C LEU A 211 8.89 -4.98 5.79
N VAL A 212 10.00 -4.26 5.75
CA VAL A 212 10.01 -2.80 5.75
C VAL A 212 10.74 -2.31 4.50
N ASP A 213 10.08 -1.45 3.72
CA ASP A 213 10.68 -0.80 2.56
C ASP A 213 10.32 0.69 2.54
N GLU A 214 11.28 1.53 2.15
CA GLU A 214 11.08 2.98 2.06
C GLU A 214 10.81 3.39 0.61
N SER A 215 9.79 4.22 0.40
CA SER A 215 9.48 4.79 -0.91
C SER A 215 9.03 6.24 -0.79
N THR A 216 9.26 7.02 -1.84
CA THR A 216 8.69 8.37 -1.99
C THR A 216 7.53 8.30 -2.96
N ASP A 217 6.38 8.87 -2.58
CA ASP A 217 5.21 8.91 -3.45
C ASP A 217 5.26 10.08 -4.47
N LYS A 218 4.23 10.20 -5.31
CA LYS A 218 4.15 11.27 -6.32
C LYS A 218 3.98 12.67 -5.72
N GLY A 219 3.51 12.76 -4.48
CA GLY A 219 3.37 14.00 -3.72
C GLY A 219 4.68 14.44 -3.03
N ASN A 220 5.77 13.68 -3.23
CA ASN A 220 7.05 13.85 -2.54
C ASN A 220 6.96 13.59 -1.03
N THR A 221 5.96 12.81 -0.59
CA THR A 221 5.85 12.30 0.77
C THR A 221 6.69 11.03 0.89
N LYS A 222 7.53 10.97 1.91
CA LYS A 222 8.34 9.78 2.20
C LYS A 222 7.51 8.83 3.06
N ASN A 223 7.35 7.60 2.61
CA ASN A 223 6.54 6.58 3.28
C ASN A 223 7.39 5.33 3.52
N MET A 224 7.21 4.74 4.70
CA MET A 224 7.70 3.42 5.03
C MET A 224 6.55 2.42 4.91
N CYS A 225 6.68 1.49 3.97
CA CYS A 225 5.74 0.41 3.80
C CYS A 225 6.06 -0.69 4.82
N ALA A 226 5.14 -0.94 5.76
CA ALA A 226 5.23 -2.02 6.72
C ALA A 226 4.30 -3.17 6.29
N VAL A 227 4.89 -4.28 5.86
CA VAL A 227 4.19 -5.51 5.51
C VAL A 227 4.51 -6.56 6.56
N VAL A 228 3.54 -7.38 6.93
CA VAL A 228 3.69 -8.44 7.92
C VAL A 228 3.48 -9.80 7.28
N VAL A 229 4.24 -10.79 7.76
CA VAL A 229 4.02 -12.20 7.48
C VAL A 229 3.65 -12.89 8.78
N CYS A 230 2.44 -13.42 8.85
CA CYS A 230 1.90 -14.04 10.05
C CYS A 230 1.08 -15.31 9.70
N PRO A 231 0.94 -16.25 10.64
CA PRO A 231 0.08 -17.41 10.46
C PRO A 231 -1.40 -16.98 10.51
N ARG A 232 -2.19 -17.34 9.49
CA ARG A 232 -3.64 -17.19 9.44
C ARG A 232 -4.25 -18.45 8.82
N THR A 233 -5.28 -19.01 9.47
CA THR A 233 -6.02 -20.21 9.00
C THR A 233 -5.16 -21.42 8.60
N GLY A 234 -4.00 -21.63 9.26
CA GLY A 234 -3.11 -22.76 9.01
C GLY A 234 -2.07 -22.55 7.90
N SER A 235 -2.08 -21.36 7.26
CA SER A 235 -1.10 -20.94 6.26
C SER A 235 -0.40 -19.66 6.71
N LEU A 236 0.77 -19.38 6.12
CA LEU A 236 1.38 -18.05 6.28
C LEU A 236 0.78 -17.11 5.24
N VAL A 237 0.40 -15.91 5.67
CA VAL A 237 -0.13 -14.86 4.80
C VAL A 237 0.75 -13.62 4.87
N THR A 238 0.90 -12.95 3.74
CA THR A 238 1.56 -11.65 3.64
C THR A 238 0.49 -10.58 3.56
N GLN A 239 0.53 -9.60 4.46
CA GLN A 239 -0.50 -8.56 4.56
C GLN A 239 0.15 -7.19 4.77
N LEU A 240 -0.39 -6.16 4.12
CA LEU A 240 0.01 -4.78 4.39
C LEU A 240 -0.54 -4.36 5.76
N LEU A 241 0.35 -3.94 6.66
CA LEU A 241 -0.06 -3.39 7.95
C LEU A 241 -0.39 -1.90 7.80
N GLU A 242 0.58 -1.11 7.34
CA GLU A 242 0.42 0.33 7.21
C GLU A 242 1.44 0.94 6.22
N LEU A 243 1.04 2.03 5.57
CA LEU A 243 1.96 2.96 4.94
C LEU A 243 2.24 4.10 5.92
N ILE A 244 3.39 4.01 6.59
CA ILE A 244 3.76 4.93 7.66
C ILE A 244 4.42 6.15 7.03
N GLU A 245 3.76 7.30 7.14
CA GLU A 245 4.33 8.58 6.70
C GLU A 245 5.55 8.93 7.56
N LEU A 246 6.66 9.23 6.90
CA LEU A 246 7.92 9.64 7.53
C LEU A 246 8.15 11.13 7.30
N ASP A 247 8.73 11.78 8.30
CA ASP A 247 9.20 13.15 8.16
C ASP A 247 10.44 13.19 7.26
N PRO A 248 10.40 13.87 6.09
CA PRO A 248 11.56 13.96 5.21
C PRO A 248 12.72 14.77 5.81
N THR A 249 12.48 15.58 6.86
CA THR A 249 13.51 16.39 7.52
C THR A 249 14.40 15.57 8.46
N ASP A 250 13.87 14.50 9.05
CA ASP A 250 14.62 13.58 9.92
C ASP A 250 14.37 12.12 9.52
N CYS A 251 15.23 11.61 8.65
CA CYS A 251 15.28 10.20 8.25
C CYS A 251 16.25 9.37 9.09
N SER A 252 16.51 9.77 10.34
CA SER A 252 17.35 8.98 11.24
C SER A 252 16.67 7.65 11.59
N ALA A 253 17.50 6.65 11.87
CA ALA A 253 17.00 5.34 12.32
C ALA A 253 16.17 5.44 13.61
N ALA A 254 16.42 6.46 14.44
CA ALA A 254 15.67 6.70 15.66
C ALA A 254 14.22 7.12 15.34
N ASN A 255 14.05 8.08 14.43
CA ASN A 255 12.73 8.56 14.05
C ASN A 255 11.93 7.50 13.29
N ILE A 256 12.56 6.82 12.34
CA ILE A 256 11.92 5.72 11.57
C ILE A 256 11.45 4.61 12.51
N PHE A 257 12.31 4.17 13.42
CA PHE A 257 11.93 3.17 14.43
C PHE A 257 10.85 3.69 15.40
N GLY A 258 10.93 4.97 15.79
CA GLY A 258 9.94 5.64 16.63
C GLY A 258 8.54 5.59 16.01
N LYS A 259 8.42 5.99 14.73
CA LYS A 259 7.16 5.95 13.97
C LYS A 259 6.62 4.54 13.78
N PHE A 260 7.50 3.58 13.51
CA PHE A 260 7.14 2.18 13.46
C PHE A 260 6.57 1.68 14.80
N ARG A 261 7.26 1.99 15.90
CA ARG A 261 6.84 1.63 17.25
C ARG A 261 5.50 2.27 17.61
N GLU A 262 5.34 3.57 17.37
CA GLU A 262 4.08 4.31 17.59
C GLU A 262 2.92 3.65 16.83
N THR A 263 3.15 3.22 15.60
CA THR A 263 2.14 2.54 14.77
C THR A 263 1.71 1.21 15.41
N LEU A 264 2.67 0.36 15.79
CA LEU A 264 2.36 -0.93 16.44
C LEU A 264 1.66 -0.75 17.79
N GLU A 265 2.13 0.20 18.61
CA GLU A 265 1.54 0.52 19.90
C GLU A 265 0.11 1.06 19.73
N GLY A 266 -0.15 1.88 18.70
CA GLY A 266 -1.49 2.35 18.34
C GLY A 266 -2.48 1.22 18.03
N TYR A 267 -1.99 0.12 17.42
CA TYR A 267 -2.77 -1.09 17.17
C TYR A 267 -2.74 -2.10 18.34
N ASN A 268 -2.10 -1.76 19.46
CA ASN A 268 -1.85 -2.65 20.61
C ASN A 268 -1.08 -3.94 20.25
N ILE A 269 -0.25 -3.92 19.20
CA ILE A 269 0.55 -5.08 18.77
C ILE A 269 1.86 -5.11 19.57
N PRO A 270 2.14 -6.17 20.34
CA PRO A 270 3.39 -6.27 21.09
C PRO A 270 4.60 -6.38 20.16
N LEU A 271 5.58 -5.47 20.28
CA LEU A 271 6.83 -5.56 19.51
C LEU A 271 7.55 -6.89 19.74
N THR A 272 7.42 -7.47 20.93
CA THR A 272 7.98 -8.79 21.31
C THR A 272 7.38 -9.97 20.53
N ASN A 273 6.36 -9.75 19.71
CA ASN A 273 5.86 -10.75 18.77
C ASN A 273 6.66 -10.83 17.47
N ILE A 274 7.52 -9.84 17.20
CA ILE A 274 8.34 -9.83 15.99
C ILE A 274 9.48 -10.84 16.14
N VAL A 275 9.58 -11.77 15.19
CA VAL A 275 10.64 -12.79 15.13
C VAL A 275 11.60 -12.59 13.96
N GLY A 276 11.15 -11.90 12.91
CA GLY A 276 11.94 -11.63 11.72
C GLY A 276 11.77 -10.20 11.24
N LEU A 277 12.85 -9.61 10.73
CA LEU A 277 12.86 -8.34 10.02
C LEU A 277 13.49 -8.56 8.65
N ALA A 278 12.80 -8.16 7.59
CA ALA A 278 13.39 -8.00 6.28
C ALA A 278 13.35 -6.53 5.85
N CYS A 279 14.48 -6.00 5.42
CA CYS A 279 14.60 -4.60 5.01
C CYS A 279 15.72 -4.42 3.99
N ASP A 280 15.84 -3.21 3.44
CA ASP A 280 16.97 -2.84 2.61
C ASP A 280 18.30 -2.89 3.39
N ASN A 281 19.42 -2.86 2.67
CA ASN A 281 20.74 -2.95 3.30
C ASN A 281 21.29 -1.55 3.65
N ALA A 282 20.44 -0.54 3.79
CA ALA A 282 20.91 0.81 4.10
C ALA A 282 21.48 0.86 5.53
N PRO A 283 22.54 1.66 5.79
CA PRO A 283 23.11 1.79 7.13
C PRO A 283 22.10 2.19 8.20
N VAL A 284 21.09 2.99 7.83
CA VAL A 284 19.98 3.39 8.70
C VAL A 284 19.13 2.19 9.14
N MET A 285 18.96 1.19 8.27
CA MET A 285 18.14 0.02 8.54
C MET A 285 18.90 -1.12 9.21
N VAL A 286 20.14 -1.40 8.75
CA VAL A 286 20.92 -2.59 9.17
C VAL A 286 22.28 -2.29 9.80
N GLY A 287 22.61 -1.01 10.02
CA GLY A 287 23.87 -0.60 10.63
C GLY A 287 24.13 -1.26 12.00
N VAL A 288 25.40 -1.43 12.35
CA VAL A 288 25.80 -2.10 13.60
C VAL A 288 25.33 -1.33 14.84
N HIS A 289 25.38 0.00 14.76
CA HIS A 289 25.00 0.90 15.85
C HIS A 289 23.88 1.82 15.39
N ASN A 290 22.92 2.06 16.26
CA ASN A 290 21.84 3.02 16.05
C ASN A 290 21.08 2.82 14.73
N SER A 291 20.82 1.58 14.33
CA SER A 291 19.97 1.26 13.17
C SER A 291 18.58 0.83 13.59
N PHE A 292 17.65 0.77 12.64
CA PHE A 292 16.33 0.20 12.87
C PHE A 292 16.44 -1.23 13.43
N PHE A 293 17.29 -2.06 12.83
CA PHE A 293 17.54 -3.42 13.30
C PHE A 293 18.13 -3.45 14.70
N SER A 294 19.17 -2.66 15.00
CA SER A 294 19.81 -2.70 16.32
C SER A 294 18.82 -2.31 17.43
N ARG A 295 18.00 -1.29 17.19
CA ARG A 295 16.96 -0.83 18.11
C ARG A 295 15.86 -1.89 18.31
N LEU A 296 15.41 -2.54 17.24
CA LEU A 296 14.42 -3.61 17.37
C LEU A 296 15.00 -4.85 18.06
N LYS A 297 16.29 -5.15 17.85
CA LYS A 297 17.02 -6.26 18.46
C LYS A 297 17.17 -6.10 19.98
N GLU A 298 17.29 -4.86 20.48
CA GLU A 298 17.27 -4.57 21.92
C GLU A 298 15.96 -5.00 22.59
N ILE A 299 14.83 -4.85 21.90
CA ILE A 299 13.50 -5.28 22.38
C ILE A 299 13.27 -6.78 22.14
N CYS A 300 13.75 -7.29 21.00
CA CYS A 300 13.56 -8.66 20.55
C CYS A 300 14.92 -9.37 20.35
N PRO A 301 15.55 -9.91 21.41
CA PRO A 301 16.86 -10.55 21.28
C PRO A 301 16.90 -11.74 20.29
N TRP A 302 15.77 -12.40 20.04
CA TRP A 302 15.63 -13.50 19.07
C TRP A 302 15.46 -13.04 17.61
N LEU A 303 15.38 -11.75 17.33
CA LEU A 303 15.09 -11.21 16.01
C LEU A 303 16.07 -11.70 14.94
N ILE A 304 15.54 -12.23 13.84
CA ILE A 304 16.32 -12.67 12.68
C ILE A 304 16.28 -11.57 11.61
N LEU A 305 17.44 -11.12 11.16
CA LEU A 305 17.55 -10.18 10.05
C LEU A 305 17.68 -10.92 8.72
N LEU A 306 16.82 -10.58 7.77
CA LEU A 306 16.92 -10.98 6.37
C LEU A 306 17.18 -9.73 5.52
N ASN A 307 18.43 -9.53 5.14
CA ASN A 307 18.78 -8.48 4.19
C ASN A 307 18.05 -8.68 2.85
N CYS A 308 17.71 -7.58 2.18
CA CYS A 308 17.05 -7.64 0.89
C CYS A 308 17.91 -8.39 -0.14
N ILE A 309 17.42 -9.57 -0.54
CA ILE A 309 18.10 -10.48 -1.49
C ILE A 309 18.32 -9.75 -2.82
N CYS A 310 17.29 -9.07 -3.32
CA CYS A 310 17.31 -8.35 -4.58
C CYS A 310 18.31 -7.19 -4.57
N HIS A 311 18.39 -6.45 -3.44
CA HIS A 311 19.34 -5.37 -3.27
C HIS A 311 20.77 -5.91 -3.17
N SER A 312 20.97 -7.01 -2.42
CA SER A 312 22.27 -7.67 -2.30
C SER A 312 22.78 -8.18 -3.66
N ALA A 313 21.91 -8.80 -4.45
CA ALA A 313 22.23 -9.23 -5.82
C ALA A 313 22.54 -8.05 -6.75
N ALA A 314 21.80 -6.94 -6.62
CA ALA A 314 22.04 -5.72 -7.38
C ALA A 314 23.40 -5.06 -7.02
N ILE A 315 23.76 -5.02 -5.73
CA ILE A 315 25.08 -4.53 -5.28
C ILE A 315 26.18 -5.40 -5.87
N ALA A 316 26.06 -6.73 -5.80
CA ALA A 316 27.05 -7.64 -6.35
C ALA A 316 27.25 -7.42 -7.86
N ALA A 317 26.17 -7.34 -8.63
CA ALA A 317 26.22 -7.05 -10.06
C ALA A 317 26.84 -5.67 -10.34
N SER A 318 26.46 -4.63 -9.58
CA SER A 318 26.99 -3.28 -9.75
C SER A 318 28.49 -3.22 -9.47
N HIS A 319 28.95 -3.84 -8.39
CA HIS A 319 30.37 -3.91 -8.06
C HIS A 319 31.18 -4.68 -9.10
N ALA A 320 30.64 -5.79 -9.63
CA ALA A 320 31.27 -6.52 -10.72
C ALA A 320 31.38 -5.66 -11.99
N CYS A 321 30.33 -4.92 -12.34
CA CYS A 321 30.32 -4.06 -13.53
C CYS A 321 31.32 -2.89 -13.45
N LYS A 322 31.77 -2.47 -12.25
CA LYS A 322 32.85 -1.47 -12.10
C LYS A 322 34.18 -1.96 -12.69
N LYS A 323 34.34 -3.25 -12.96
CA LYS A 323 35.51 -3.81 -13.66
C LYS A 323 35.43 -3.64 -15.18
N LEU A 324 34.25 -3.39 -15.73
CA LEU A 324 34.08 -3.11 -17.15
C LEU A 324 34.49 -1.67 -17.48
N PRO A 325 34.85 -1.37 -18.75
CA PRO A 325 35.18 -0.01 -19.15
C PRO A 325 34.02 0.95 -18.88
N ALA A 326 34.29 2.08 -18.21
CA ALA A 326 33.29 3.09 -17.88
C ALA A 326 32.52 3.62 -19.10
N LYS A 327 33.15 3.55 -20.29
CA LYS A 327 32.54 3.93 -21.57
C LYS A 327 31.28 3.11 -21.90
N VAL A 328 31.15 1.87 -21.43
CA VAL A 328 30.00 0.99 -21.69
C VAL A 328 28.75 1.54 -21.00
N GLU A 329 28.84 1.81 -19.70
CA GLU A 329 27.72 2.40 -18.95
C GLU A 329 27.42 3.83 -19.42
N ALA A 330 28.47 4.61 -19.69
CA ALA A 330 28.32 5.96 -20.22
C ALA A 330 27.58 5.97 -21.56
N LEU A 331 27.87 5.04 -22.47
CA LEU A 331 27.17 4.92 -23.74
C LEU A 331 25.66 4.71 -23.54
N ILE A 332 25.29 3.75 -22.69
CA ILE A 332 23.88 3.43 -22.42
C ILE A 332 23.13 4.67 -21.88
N ARG A 333 23.73 5.38 -20.91
CA ARG A 333 23.16 6.61 -20.33
C ARG A 333 23.04 7.73 -21.36
N ARG A 334 24.10 7.97 -22.13
CA ARG A 334 24.16 9.08 -23.08
C ARG A 334 23.20 8.89 -24.24
N VAL A 335 23.11 7.68 -24.80
CA VAL A 335 22.12 7.38 -25.85
C VAL A 335 20.69 7.63 -25.34
N ALA A 336 20.37 7.11 -24.15
CA ALA A 336 19.03 7.29 -23.58
C ALA A 336 18.70 8.78 -23.31
N ASN A 337 19.64 9.54 -22.74
CA ASN A 337 19.47 10.98 -22.51
C ASN A 337 19.39 11.79 -23.80
N TYR A 338 20.22 11.47 -24.80
CA TYR A 338 20.26 12.19 -26.07
C TYR A 338 18.92 12.10 -26.81
N VAL A 339 18.34 10.89 -26.85
CA VAL A 339 17.05 10.63 -27.49
C VAL A 339 15.89 11.20 -26.67
N SER A 340 15.88 10.95 -25.35
CA SER A 340 14.78 11.38 -24.47
C SER A 340 14.76 12.87 -24.17
N GLY A 341 15.90 13.56 -24.36
CA GLY A 341 16.03 15.01 -24.16
C GLY A 341 15.31 15.84 -25.22
N SER A 342 14.84 15.24 -26.31
CA SER A 342 14.10 15.93 -27.36
C SER A 342 12.98 15.08 -27.94
N PRO A 343 11.71 15.55 -27.89
CA PRO A 343 10.59 14.87 -28.54
C PRO A 343 10.82 14.65 -30.04
N LYS A 344 11.48 15.60 -30.72
CA LYS A 344 11.83 15.48 -32.14
C LYS A 344 12.79 14.31 -32.37
N ARG A 345 13.82 14.17 -31.55
CA ARG A 345 14.79 13.07 -31.65
C ARG A 345 14.15 11.71 -31.36
N SER A 346 13.23 11.66 -30.40
CA SER A 346 12.45 10.46 -30.11
C SER A 346 11.57 10.05 -31.30
N ALA A 347 10.86 10.98 -31.94
CA ALA A 347 10.04 10.69 -33.10
C ALA A 347 10.86 10.18 -34.31
N ILE A 348 12.01 10.80 -34.59
CA ILE A 348 12.90 10.34 -35.68
C ILE A 348 13.42 8.93 -35.41
N LEU A 349 13.78 8.60 -34.16
CA LEU A 349 14.18 7.23 -33.82
C LEU A 349 13.03 6.24 -34.04
N GLU A 350 11.80 6.60 -33.69
CA GLU A 350 10.60 5.75 -33.90
C GLU A 350 10.39 5.45 -35.40
N GLU A 351 10.65 6.41 -36.30
CA GLU A 351 10.60 6.20 -37.76
C GLU A 351 11.68 5.19 -38.22
N PHE A 352 12.91 5.31 -37.72
CA PHE A 352 13.97 4.33 -38.02
C PHE A 352 13.63 2.95 -37.45
N GLN A 353 13.07 2.88 -36.24
CA GLN A 353 12.64 1.61 -35.64
C GLN A 353 11.57 0.94 -36.50
N GLU A 354 10.59 1.69 -37.00
CA GLU A 354 9.56 1.19 -37.89
C GLU A 354 10.13 0.69 -39.23
N TYR A 355 11.02 1.48 -39.85
CA TYR A 355 11.66 1.15 -41.11
C TYR A 355 12.46 -0.17 -41.04
N TYR A 356 13.19 -0.39 -39.94
CA TYR A 356 13.97 -1.60 -39.71
C TYR A 356 13.17 -2.74 -39.05
N HIS A 357 11.84 -2.62 -38.98
CA HIS A 357 10.93 -3.60 -38.38
C HIS A 357 11.33 -4.00 -36.94
N GLN A 358 11.85 -3.03 -36.18
CA GLN A 358 12.17 -3.20 -34.76
C GLN A 358 11.01 -2.72 -33.90
N ALA A 359 10.91 -3.24 -32.68
CA ALA A 359 9.90 -2.77 -31.72
C ALA A 359 10.17 -1.30 -31.36
N GLN A 360 9.15 -0.44 -31.51
CA GLN A 360 9.16 0.98 -31.17
C GLN A 360 9.21 1.18 -29.66
N LEU A 361 10.36 0.89 -29.07
CA LEU A 361 10.58 0.95 -27.63
C LEU A 361 11.37 2.21 -27.30
N LYS A 362 10.84 3.02 -26.38
CA LYS A 362 11.57 4.15 -25.80
C LYS A 362 12.86 3.68 -25.14
N MET A 363 13.93 4.44 -25.29
CA MET A 363 15.19 4.15 -24.58
C MET A 363 14.98 4.27 -23.07
N ILE A 364 15.49 3.30 -22.31
CA ILE A 364 15.41 3.33 -20.84
C ILE A 364 16.70 3.89 -20.28
N ASN A 365 16.58 4.80 -19.32
CA ASN A 365 17.70 5.25 -18.52
C ASN A 365 18.01 4.28 -17.38
N PRO A 366 19.29 3.88 -17.18
CA PRO A 366 19.65 2.99 -16.09
C PRO A 366 19.48 3.70 -14.74
N SER A 367 18.74 3.06 -13.84
CA SER A 367 18.54 3.54 -12.47
C SER A 367 19.81 3.38 -11.63
N ARG A 368 20.10 4.36 -10.76
CA ARG A 368 21.20 4.26 -9.78
C ARG A 368 20.89 3.23 -8.68
N THR A 369 19.62 3.14 -8.26
CA THR A 369 19.18 2.31 -7.14
C THR A 369 18.65 0.95 -7.59
N ARG A 370 18.04 0.89 -8.78
CA ARG A 370 17.54 -0.35 -9.39
C ARG A 370 18.51 -0.79 -10.49
N TRP A 371 19.74 -1.15 -10.11
CA TRP A 371 20.84 -1.48 -11.03
C TRP A 371 20.44 -2.50 -12.11
N LEU A 372 19.56 -3.44 -11.79
CA LEU A 372 19.13 -4.50 -12.69
C LEU A 372 18.20 -4.04 -13.84
N VAL A 373 17.74 -2.78 -13.79
CA VAL A 373 17.18 -2.06 -14.95
C VAL A 373 18.23 -1.89 -16.07
N LEU A 374 19.53 -2.06 -15.78
CA LEU A 374 20.58 -2.05 -16.78
C LEU A 374 20.38 -3.14 -17.86
N HIS A 375 19.90 -4.34 -17.50
CA HIS A 375 19.69 -5.41 -18.47
C HIS A 375 18.70 -5.01 -19.59
N PRO A 376 17.46 -4.55 -19.30
CA PRO A 376 16.58 -4.10 -20.37
C PRO A 376 17.12 -2.88 -21.13
N CYS A 377 17.94 -2.01 -20.53
CA CYS A 377 18.66 -0.96 -21.27
C CYS A 377 19.63 -1.56 -22.31
N VAL A 378 20.46 -2.53 -21.89
CA VAL A 378 21.42 -3.22 -22.75
C VAL A 378 20.72 -3.98 -23.88
N VAL A 379 19.65 -4.71 -23.55
CA VAL A 379 18.82 -5.44 -24.54
C VAL A 379 18.26 -4.46 -25.57
N ARG A 380 17.62 -3.37 -25.14
CA ARG A 380 17.05 -2.37 -26.07
C ARG A 380 18.10 -1.74 -26.96
N LEU A 381 19.27 -1.40 -26.41
CA LEU A 381 20.36 -0.81 -27.18
C LEU A 381 20.93 -1.77 -28.23
N LEU A 382 21.08 -3.06 -27.89
CA LEU A 382 21.55 -4.09 -28.81
C LEU A 382 20.51 -4.41 -29.90
N ASP A 383 19.25 -4.58 -29.52
CA ASP A 383 18.18 -4.93 -30.46
C ASP A 383 17.91 -3.74 -31.44
N ASN A 384 18.10 -2.50 -30.99
CA ASN A 384 18.00 -1.29 -31.82
C ASN A 384 19.35 -0.79 -32.36
N LYS A 385 20.41 -1.61 -32.34
CA LYS A 385 21.76 -1.15 -32.73
C LYS A 385 21.78 -0.54 -34.14
N VAL A 386 21.16 -1.20 -35.12
CA VAL A 386 21.11 -0.73 -36.52
C VAL A 386 20.30 0.57 -36.64
N PRO A 387 19.03 0.65 -36.17
CA PRO A 387 18.29 1.91 -36.13
C PRO A 387 19.06 3.05 -35.47
N LEU A 388 19.73 2.79 -34.34
CA LEU A 388 20.50 3.79 -33.62
C LEU A 388 21.72 4.26 -34.42
N GLN A 389 22.43 3.37 -35.10
CA GLN A 389 23.57 3.74 -35.94
C GLN A 389 23.14 4.65 -37.10
N GLU A 390 22.02 4.38 -37.74
CA GLU A 390 21.49 5.22 -38.82
C GLU A 390 20.97 6.55 -38.30
N PHE A 391 20.22 6.52 -37.18
CA PHE A 391 19.77 7.70 -36.47
C PHE A 391 20.93 8.64 -36.12
N PHE A 392 22.00 8.12 -35.50
CA PHE A 392 23.16 8.94 -35.13
C PHE A 392 23.98 9.37 -36.34
N THR A 393 23.98 8.59 -37.44
CA THR A 393 24.58 9.01 -38.72
C THR A 393 23.84 10.22 -39.27
N LEU A 394 22.51 10.19 -39.29
CA LEU A 394 21.68 11.32 -39.71
C LEU A 394 21.94 12.55 -38.82
N MET A 395 21.91 12.39 -37.50
CA MET A 395 22.11 13.49 -36.56
C MET A 395 23.51 14.12 -36.67
N ALA A 396 24.56 13.31 -36.86
CA ALA A 396 25.91 13.79 -37.05
C ALA A 396 26.09 14.59 -38.35
N LEU A 397 25.30 14.29 -39.39
CA LEU A 397 25.38 14.93 -40.71
C LEU A 397 24.49 16.17 -40.83
N GLU A 398 23.25 16.11 -40.34
CA GLU A 398 22.23 17.13 -40.57
C GLU A 398 22.19 18.23 -39.49
N ASP A 399 22.42 17.88 -38.22
CA ASP A 399 22.24 18.80 -37.09
C ASP A 399 23.57 19.47 -36.71
N LYS A 400 24.01 20.46 -37.51
CA LYS A 400 25.20 21.32 -37.24
C LYS A 400 26.46 20.59 -36.74
N LYS A 401 26.82 19.43 -37.30
CA LYS A 401 27.94 18.60 -36.82
C LYS A 401 27.84 18.34 -35.33
N ASP A 402 26.73 17.75 -34.88
CA ASP A 402 26.55 17.34 -33.50
C ASP A 402 27.69 16.37 -33.11
N ALA A 403 28.67 16.92 -32.40
CA ALA A 403 29.86 16.20 -31.99
C ALA A 403 29.54 15.08 -31.00
N GLU A 404 28.47 15.24 -30.21
CA GLU A 404 27.99 14.18 -29.31
C GLU A 404 27.39 13.03 -30.11
N ALA A 405 26.58 13.32 -31.14
CA ALA A 405 26.03 12.27 -32.02
C ALA A 405 27.14 11.48 -32.74
N ALA A 406 28.17 12.16 -33.24
CA ALA A 406 29.32 11.52 -33.88
C ALA A 406 30.09 10.61 -32.90
N GLU A 407 30.36 11.09 -31.68
CA GLU A 407 31.04 10.30 -30.65
C GLU A 407 30.21 9.06 -30.23
N LEU A 408 28.89 9.22 -30.07
CA LEU A 408 27.99 8.11 -29.75
C LEU A 408 27.93 7.07 -30.87
N LEU A 409 27.97 7.51 -32.13
CA LEU A 409 28.06 6.62 -33.28
C LEU A 409 29.35 5.79 -33.28
N ASP A 410 30.49 6.43 -33.00
CA ASP A 410 31.79 5.75 -32.91
C ASP A 410 31.79 4.70 -31.79
N LEU A 411 31.21 5.04 -30.63
CA LEU A 411 31.06 4.10 -29.51
C LEU A 411 30.12 2.93 -29.85
N LEU A 412 29.02 3.17 -30.58
CA LEU A 412 28.09 2.12 -31.05
C LEU A 412 28.72 1.19 -32.09
N ARG A 413 29.66 1.70 -32.89
CA ARG A 413 30.42 0.93 -33.89
C ARG A 413 31.62 0.19 -33.29
N ASN A 414 32.06 0.56 -32.08
CA ASN A 414 33.21 -0.05 -31.43
C ASN A 414 32.95 -1.54 -31.09
N PRO A 415 33.73 -2.49 -31.64
CA PRO A 415 33.50 -3.92 -31.45
C PRO A 415 33.75 -4.39 -30.01
N ILE A 416 34.64 -3.73 -29.26
CA ILE A 416 34.91 -4.06 -27.85
C ILE A 416 33.75 -3.63 -26.97
N ILE A 417 33.15 -2.46 -27.23
CA ILE A 417 31.94 -2.02 -26.52
C ILE A 417 30.78 -2.97 -26.84
N HIS A 418 30.64 -3.36 -28.11
CA HIS A 418 29.64 -4.34 -28.52
C HIS A 418 29.82 -5.69 -27.80
N ALA A 419 31.05 -6.21 -27.72
CA ALA A 419 31.37 -7.42 -26.98
C ALA A 419 31.02 -7.31 -25.48
N ASN A 420 31.33 -6.17 -24.85
CA ASN A 420 30.93 -5.90 -23.45
C ASN A 420 29.40 -5.87 -23.27
N LEU A 421 28.67 -5.26 -24.20
CA LEU A 421 27.20 -5.22 -24.15
C LEU A 421 26.58 -6.61 -24.31
N LEU A 422 27.12 -7.45 -25.20
CA LEU A 422 26.69 -8.85 -25.36
C LEU A 422 26.95 -9.66 -24.09
N PHE A 423 28.12 -9.48 -23.46
CA PHE A 423 28.42 -10.07 -22.16
C PHE A 423 27.41 -9.64 -21.10
N LEU A 424 27.14 -8.33 -20.98
CA LEU A 424 26.16 -7.79 -20.03
C LEU A 424 24.73 -8.31 -20.28
N LYS A 425 24.29 -8.40 -21.54
CA LYS A 425 22.99 -8.97 -21.93
C LYS A 425 22.85 -10.40 -21.38
N TYR A 426 23.87 -11.22 -21.58
CA TYR A 426 23.84 -12.61 -21.16
C TYR A 426 23.99 -12.78 -19.64
N THR A 427 24.89 -12.04 -18.97
CA THR A 427 25.13 -12.20 -17.53
C THR A 427 23.99 -11.64 -16.69
N LEU A 428 23.51 -10.43 -17.00
CA LEU A 428 22.51 -9.75 -16.17
C LEU A 428 21.13 -10.43 -16.22
N GLN A 429 20.82 -11.21 -17.26
CA GLN A 429 19.57 -11.95 -17.34
C GLN A 429 19.38 -12.91 -16.16
N TYR A 430 20.48 -13.51 -15.65
CA TYR A 430 20.41 -14.46 -14.55
C TYR A 430 20.10 -13.76 -13.23
N PHE A 431 20.66 -12.57 -13.02
CA PHE A 431 20.31 -11.72 -11.87
C PHE A 431 18.84 -11.30 -11.92
N ASN A 432 18.32 -10.93 -13.11
CA ASN A 432 16.92 -10.59 -13.27
C ASN A 432 15.97 -11.75 -12.99
N LYS A 433 16.31 -12.97 -13.43
CA LYS A 433 15.52 -14.18 -13.14
C LYS A 433 15.47 -14.47 -11.65
N MET A 434 16.60 -14.36 -10.96
CA MET A 434 16.67 -14.53 -9.51
C MET A 434 15.86 -13.46 -8.78
N ASN A 435 15.98 -12.20 -9.18
CA ASN A 435 15.19 -11.11 -8.58
C ASN A 435 13.70 -11.31 -8.78
N ALA A 436 13.25 -11.63 -10.00
CA ALA A 436 11.85 -11.91 -10.28
C ALA A 436 11.30 -13.04 -9.40
N LEU A 437 12.10 -14.08 -9.14
CA LEU A 437 11.71 -15.20 -8.27
C LEU A 437 11.57 -14.80 -6.80
N PHE A 438 12.42 -13.92 -6.28
CA PHE A 438 12.35 -13.46 -4.88
C PHE A 438 11.47 -12.21 -4.68
N GLN A 439 10.89 -11.68 -5.76
CA GLN A 439 9.88 -10.60 -5.73
C GLN A 439 8.45 -11.12 -5.91
N THR A 440 8.27 -12.45 -6.02
CA THR A 440 6.93 -13.05 -6.02
C THR A 440 6.25 -12.85 -4.67
N GLU A 441 4.91 -12.92 -4.66
CA GLU A 441 4.12 -12.88 -3.42
C GLU A 441 4.30 -14.14 -2.55
N ASP A 442 4.78 -15.24 -3.14
CA ASP A 442 5.05 -16.50 -2.45
C ASP A 442 6.20 -16.40 -1.44
N ILE A 443 6.04 -17.10 -0.30
CA ILE A 443 7.04 -17.14 0.76
C ILE A 443 8.15 -18.14 0.40
N MET A 444 9.25 -17.62 -0.16
CA MET A 444 10.29 -18.42 -0.83
C MET A 444 11.62 -18.53 -0.06
N ILE A 445 11.66 -18.15 1.22
CA ILE A 445 12.89 -18.15 2.04
C ILE A 445 13.55 -19.55 2.10
N HIS A 446 12.74 -20.60 2.11
CA HIS A 446 13.21 -21.99 2.14
C HIS A 446 13.99 -22.39 0.88
N LYS A 447 13.75 -21.72 -0.26
CA LYS A 447 14.46 -21.96 -1.53
C LYS A 447 15.72 -21.11 -1.69
N LEU A 448 15.93 -20.13 -0.83
CA LEU A 448 17.02 -19.14 -0.98
C LEU A 448 18.37 -19.81 -1.19
N LYS A 449 18.73 -20.77 -0.32
CA LYS A 449 20.00 -21.49 -0.39
C LYS A 449 20.15 -22.28 -1.70
N GLU A 450 19.15 -23.06 -2.06
CA GLU A 450 19.17 -23.92 -3.25
C GLU A 450 19.28 -23.08 -4.54
N VAL A 451 18.45 -22.05 -4.65
CA VAL A 451 18.44 -21.15 -5.81
C VAL A 451 19.77 -20.40 -5.93
N SER A 452 20.30 -19.89 -4.82
CA SER A 452 21.57 -19.14 -4.82
C SER A 452 22.75 -20.02 -5.24
N LEU A 453 22.80 -21.26 -4.73
CA LEU A 453 23.83 -22.23 -5.12
C LEU A 453 23.70 -22.66 -6.57
N THR A 454 22.48 -22.88 -7.05
CA THR A 454 22.20 -23.24 -8.45
C THR A 454 22.60 -22.10 -9.38
N TYR A 455 22.25 -20.88 -9.02
CA TYR A 455 22.64 -19.66 -9.73
C TYR A 455 24.17 -19.51 -9.81
N LEU A 456 24.87 -19.66 -8.68
CA LEU A 456 26.33 -19.60 -8.65
C LEU A 456 26.95 -20.68 -9.55
N LYS A 457 26.46 -21.92 -9.46
CA LYS A 457 26.91 -23.02 -10.33
C LYS A 457 26.69 -22.73 -11.80
N GLN A 458 25.53 -22.18 -12.18
CA GLN A 458 25.23 -21.83 -13.57
C GLN A 458 26.17 -20.73 -14.08
N LEU A 459 26.42 -19.69 -13.30
CA LEU A 459 27.41 -18.68 -13.66
C LEU A 459 28.80 -19.30 -13.83
N CYS A 460 29.25 -20.11 -12.87
CA CYS A 460 30.53 -20.78 -12.96
C CYS A 460 30.62 -21.68 -14.20
N GLN A 461 29.59 -22.47 -14.51
CA GLN A 461 29.55 -23.34 -15.70
C GLN A 461 29.65 -22.57 -17.02
N ASN A 462 29.12 -21.35 -17.06
CA ASN A 462 29.13 -20.53 -18.27
C ASN A 462 30.52 -19.94 -18.56
N TYR A 463 31.32 -19.67 -17.53
CA TYR A 463 32.57 -18.91 -17.66
C TYR A 463 33.83 -19.70 -17.29
N MET A 464 33.70 -20.76 -16.49
CA MET A 464 34.81 -21.57 -15.99
C MET A 464 34.89 -22.91 -16.72
N ARG A 465 36.11 -23.45 -16.83
CA ARG A 465 36.33 -24.78 -17.41
C ARG A 465 35.77 -25.88 -16.50
N PRO A 466 35.25 -27.00 -17.07
CA PRO A 466 34.64 -28.09 -16.30
C PRO A 466 35.52 -28.65 -15.18
N ASN A 467 36.84 -28.66 -15.39
CA ASN A 467 37.81 -29.23 -14.46
C ASN A 467 37.95 -28.43 -13.15
N VAL A 468 37.46 -27.19 -13.10
CA VAL A 468 37.54 -26.29 -11.92
C VAL A 468 36.20 -26.17 -11.17
N LEU A 469 35.11 -26.70 -11.75
CA LEU A 469 33.76 -26.71 -11.16
C LEU A 469 33.56 -27.54 -9.88
N PRO A 470 34.36 -28.57 -9.54
CA PRO A 470 34.16 -29.30 -8.28
C PRO A 470 34.38 -28.45 -7.02
N SER A 471 35.14 -27.35 -7.14
CA SER A 471 35.63 -26.53 -6.01
C SER A 471 34.96 -25.16 -5.93
N VAL A 472 33.72 -25.00 -6.40
CA VAL A 472 33.00 -23.70 -6.51
C VAL A 472 32.88 -22.92 -5.18
N VAL A 473 33.11 -23.56 -4.02
CA VAL A 473 33.15 -22.89 -2.71
C VAL A 473 34.46 -22.11 -2.49
N THR A 474 35.52 -22.47 -3.19
CA THR A 474 36.85 -21.85 -3.17
C THR A 474 37.23 -21.51 -4.61
N ILE A 475 36.66 -20.43 -5.15
CA ILE A 475 36.89 -19.99 -6.53
C ILE A 475 38.30 -19.40 -6.61
N ASP A 476 39.27 -20.22 -7.02
CA ASP A 476 40.61 -19.79 -7.42
C ASP A 476 40.82 -20.25 -8.87
N VAL A 477 40.50 -19.38 -9.83
CA VAL A 477 40.49 -19.69 -11.27
C VAL A 477 41.50 -18.78 -11.97
N PRO A 478 42.38 -19.31 -12.82
CA PRO A 478 43.22 -18.49 -13.71
C PRO A 478 42.34 -17.67 -14.66
N LEU A 479 42.44 -16.34 -14.59
CA LEU A 479 41.64 -15.41 -15.39
C LEU A 479 41.90 -15.55 -16.89
N GLU A 480 43.02 -16.13 -17.31
CA GLU A 480 43.39 -16.28 -18.73
C GLU A 480 42.57 -17.34 -19.49
N GLU A 481 41.80 -18.19 -18.79
CA GLU A 481 41.12 -19.34 -19.38
C GLU A 481 39.59 -19.26 -19.43
N VAL A 482 39.04 -18.08 -19.13
CA VAL A 482 37.60 -17.82 -19.02
C VAL A 482 36.93 -17.76 -20.40
N TYR A 483 35.86 -18.54 -20.59
CA TYR A 483 35.03 -18.51 -21.81
C TYR A 483 33.93 -17.45 -21.65
N LEU A 484 33.85 -16.45 -22.55
CA LEU A 484 32.93 -15.31 -22.36
C LEU A 484 31.59 -15.44 -23.08
N GLY A 485 31.32 -16.60 -23.69
CA GLY A 485 30.08 -16.89 -24.42
C GLY A 485 30.19 -16.70 -25.94
N PRO A 486 29.33 -17.37 -26.73
CA PRO A 486 29.50 -17.47 -28.17
C PRO A 486 29.38 -16.14 -28.90
N GLY A 487 28.43 -15.28 -28.50
CA GLY A 487 28.27 -13.95 -29.10
C GLY A 487 29.43 -13.01 -28.81
N VAL A 488 30.07 -13.13 -27.65
CA VAL A 488 31.27 -12.36 -27.32
C VAL A 488 32.44 -12.87 -28.16
N GLU A 489 32.65 -14.19 -28.23
CA GLU A 489 33.71 -14.78 -29.06
C GLU A 489 33.54 -14.47 -30.55
N GLU A 490 32.31 -14.35 -31.06
CA GLU A 490 32.04 -13.89 -32.42
C GLU A 490 32.39 -12.41 -32.58
N ALA A 491 31.92 -11.54 -31.68
CA ALA A 491 32.24 -10.11 -31.72
C ALA A 491 33.75 -9.80 -31.59
N LEU A 492 34.50 -10.63 -30.86
CA LEU A 492 35.95 -10.50 -30.74
C LEU A 492 36.70 -10.85 -32.04
N LYS A 493 36.13 -11.71 -32.90
CA LYS A 493 36.70 -12.00 -34.23
C LYS A 493 36.57 -10.82 -35.18
N ASP A 494 35.53 -10.01 -35.00
CA ASP A 494 35.24 -8.84 -35.81
C ASP A 494 36.08 -7.62 -35.42
N ILE A 495 36.97 -7.73 -34.43
CA ILE A 495 37.91 -6.65 -34.09
C ILE A 495 38.88 -6.45 -35.27
N PRO A 496 38.87 -5.26 -35.92
CA PRO A 496 39.75 -4.98 -37.04
C PRO A 496 41.20 -4.88 -36.55
N LEU A 497 42.16 -5.06 -37.47
CA LEU A 497 43.56 -4.81 -37.16
C LEU A 497 43.76 -3.31 -36.82
N PRO A 498 44.60 -2.98 -35.83
CA PRO A 498 44.93 -1.58 -35.54
C PRO A 498 45.47 -0.89 -36.79
N ASN A 499 45.03 0.34 -37.05
CA ASN A 499 45.54 1.13 -38.16
C ASN A 499 46.82 1.86 -37.74
N ASP A 500 47.96 1.18 -37.87
CA ASP A 500 49.28 1.74 -37.59
C ASP A 500 50.20 1.54 -38.83
N PRO A 501 50.37 2.57 -39.67
CA PRO A 501 51.15 2.48 -40.90
C PRO A 501 52.65 2.20 -40.66
N GLY A 502 53.13 2.29 -39.42
CA GLY A 502 54.51 1.98 -39.03
C GLY A 502 54.76 0.52 -38.65
N LYS A 503 53.74 -0.37 -38.69
CA LYS A 503 53.86 -1.76 -38.21
C LYS A 503 53.56 -2.80 -39.27
N SER A 504 54.28 -3.93 -39.18
CA SER A 504 54.03 -5.11 -40.00
C SER A 504 52.71 -5.80 -39.64
N GLU A 505 52.13 -6.54 -40.57
CA GLU A 505 50.89 -7.30 -40.36
C GLU A 505 50.98 -8.25 -39.15
N ILE A 506 52.13 -8.90 -38.94
CA ILE A 506 52.37 -9.76 -37.77
C ILE A 506 52.29 -8.98 -36.46
N GLN A 507 52.86 -7.77 -36.42
CA GLN A 507 52.79 -6.89 -35.25
C GLN A 507 51.37 -6.39 -34.99
N LEU A 508 50.60 -6.08 -36.05
CA LEU A 508 49.20 -5.69 -35.94
C LEU A 508 48.32 -6.83 -35.40
N VAL A 509 48.55 -8.07 -35.85
CA VAL A 509 47.88 -9.26 -35.32
C VAL A 509 48.22 -9.49 -33.84
N GLN A 510 49.49 -9.32 -33.45
CA GLN A 510 49.91 -9.42 -32.05
C GLN A 510 49.24 -8.36 -31.18
N MET A 511 49.11 -7.12 -31.66
CA MET A 511 48.41 -6.05 -30.95
C MET A 511 46.93 -6.37 -30.74
N ARG A 512 46.22 -6.84 -31.77
CA ARG A 512 44.82 -7.30 -31.65
C ARG A 512 44.70 -8.44 -30.63
N ASN A 513 45.59 -9.42 -30.69
CA ASN A 513 45.57 -10.54 -29.74
C ASN A 513 45.84 -10.09 -28.30
N ASN A 514 46.69 -9.08 -28.10
CA ASN A 514 46.92 -8.47 -26.79
C ASN A 514 45.69 -7.69 -26.30
N GLU A 515 44.97 -7.00 -27.18
CA GLU A 515 43.72 -6.31 -26.85
C GLU A 515 42.61 -7.29 -26.45
N ILE A 516 42.48 -8.40 -27.19
CA ILE A 516 41.58 -9.51 -26.82
C ILE A 516 41.99 -10.14 -25.48
N LYS A 517 43.29 -10.33 -25.25
CA LYS A 517 43.79 -10.85 -23.97
C LYS A 517 43.49 -9.88 -22.82
N THR A 518 43.64 -8.58 -23.05
CA THR A 518 43.31 -7.52 -22.07
C THR A 518 41.81 -7.45 -21.79
N PHE A 519 40.96 -7.71 -22.79
CA PHE A 519 39.51 -7.78 -22.61
C PHE A 519 39.08 -8.99 -21.77
N ARG A 520 39.81 -10.11 -21.86
CA ARG A 520 39.51 -11.33 -21.09
C ARG A 520 39.95 -11.25 -19.62
N LEU A 521 40.97 -10.47 -19.32
CA LEU A 521 41.46 -10.17 -17.97
C LEU A 521 40.59 -9.12 -17.28
#